data_AF-A0A8S0FXC4-F1
#
_entry.id   AF-A0A8S0FXC4-F1
#
_cell.length_a   1.000
_cell.length_b   1.000
_cell.length_c   1.000
_cell.angle_alpha   90.00
_cell.angle_beta   90.00
_cell.angle_gamma   90.00
#
_symmetry.space_group_name_H-M   'P 1'
#
loop_
_entity.id
_entity.type
_entity.pdbx_description
1 polymer ?
#
loop_
_entity_poly.entity_id
_entity_poly.type
_entity_poly.pdbx_seq_one_letter_code
_entity_poly.pdbx_strand_id
1 'polypeptide(L)'
;MIDNYIAYTGSMNMVDPRYFKQDAGVGQWIDLMARMEGPIATAMGIIYSCDWEIETGKRILPPPPDVNIMPFEQASGHTIHTIASGPGFPEDLIHQALLTAAYSAREYLIMTTPYFVPSDDLLHAICTAAQRGVDVSIILPRKNDSMLVGWASRAFFTELLAVSLGLKFISLKAGYCIPRACWSMEN
;
A
#
# COMPACT_ATOMS: atom_id res chain seq x y z
N MET A 1 12.29 -5.40 -11.18
CA MET A 1 13.51 -4.57 -11.18
C MET A 1 14.14 -4.61 -12.56
N ILE A 2 14.80 -3.54 -12.96
CA ILE A 2 15.53 -3.43 -14.23
C ILE A 2 16.91 -2.85 -13.93
N ASP A 3 17.96 -3.55 -14.37
CA ASP A 3 19.37 -3.14 -14.28
C ASP A 3 19.85 -2.72 -12.88
N ASN A 4 19.20 -3.21 -11.81
CA ASN A 4 19.46 -2.82 -10.42
C ASN A 4 19.34 -1.30 -10.13
N TYR A 5 18.67 -0.56 -11.02
CA TYR A 5 18.50 0.89 -10.91
C TYR A 5 17.03 1.31 -10.87
N ILE A 6 16.18 0.63 -11.64
CA ILE A 6 14.75 0.93 -11.71
C ILE A 6 13.99 -0.18 -10.98
N ALA A 7 13.16 0.22 -10.03
CA ALA A 7 12.26 -0.68 -9.33
C ALA A 7 10.81 -0.27 -9.55
N TYR A 8 9.97 -1.28 -9.72
CA TYR A 8 8.52 -1.15 -9.76
C TYR A 8 7.96 -1.96 -8.60
N THR A 9 7.08 -1.36 -7.82
CA THR A 9 6.35 -2.05 -6.75
C THR A 9 4.90 -1.59 -6.73
N GLY A 10 4.01 -2.46 -6.26
CA GLY A 10 2.59 -2.22 -6.19
C GLY A 10 1.83 -3.53 -6.20
N SER A 11 0.53 -3.46 -6.43
CA SER A 11 -0.39 -4.61 -6.36
C SER A 11 -0.66 -5.25 -7.72
N MET A 12 -0.19 -4.63 -8.81
CA MET A 12 -0.49 -5.07 -10.16
C MET A 12 0.16 -6.43 -10.44
N ASN A 13 -0.69 -7.42 -10.72
CA ASN A 13 -0.28 -8.70 -11.27
C ASN A 13 -0.01 -8.57 -12.79
N MET A 14 0.75 -9.52 -13.36
CA MET A 14 1.01 -9.59 -14.81
C MET A 14 -0.21 -10.11 -15.58
N VAL A 15 -1.30 -9.35 -15.56
CA VAL A 15 -2.52 -9.68 -16.27
C VAL A 15 -3.19 -8.44 -16.83
N ASP A 16 -3.78 -8.56 -18.02
CA ASP A 16 -4.53 -7.46 -18.63
C ASP A 16 -5.89 -7.29 -17.92
N PRO A 17 -6.14 -6.15 -17.25
CA PRO A 17 -7.39 -5.88 -16.54
C PRO A 17 -8.64 -5.91 -17.42
N ARG A 18 -8.48 -5.84 -18.75
CA ARG A 18 -9.59 -5.92 -19.73
C ARG A 18 -10.07 -7.35 -19.96
N TYR A 19 -9.24 -8.34 -19.66
CA TYR A 19 -9.55 -9.76 -19.89
C TYR A 19 -9.62 -10.55 -18.59
N PHE A 20 -8.98 -10.07 -17.52
CA PHE A 20 -8.99 -10.76 -16.24
C PHE A 20 -10.32 -10.62 -15.51
N LYS A 21 -10.87 -11.72 -14.98
CA LYS A 21 -12.07 -11.76 -14.10
C LYS A 21 -13.26 -10.90 -14.59
N GLN A 22 -13.50 -10.80 -15.90
CA GLN A 22 -14.62 -10.01 -16.44
C GLN A 22 -15.98 -10.52 -15.95
N ASP A 23 -16.11 -11.83 -15.73
CA ASP A 23 -17.33 -12.48 -15.25
C ASP A 23 -17.61 -12.25 -13.75
N ALA A 24 -16.67 -11.66 -13.00
CA ALA A 24 -16.84 -11.42 -11.57
C ALA A 24 -17.83 -10.26 -11.26
N GLY A 25 -18.26 -9.50 -12.27
CA GLY A 25 -19.26 -8.44 -12.12
C GLY A 25 -18.81 -7.21 -11.32
N VAL A 26 -17.50 -7.11 -11.02
CA VAL A 26 -16.86 -6.02 -10.25
C VAL A 26 -16.23 -4.93 -11.13
N GLY A 27 -16.23 -5.11 -12.46
CA GLY A 27 -15.60 -4.21 -13.42
C GLY A 27 -14.10 -4.47 -13.60
N GLN A 28 -13.42 -3.58 -14.32
CA GLN A 28 -11.99 -3.70 -14.58
C GLN A 28 -11.18 -3.47 -13.32
N TRP A 29 -10.04 -4.15 -13.22
CA TRP A 29 -9.10 -3.95 -12.12
C TRP A 29 -8.36 -2.63 -12.29
N ILE A 30 -8.42 -1.81 -11.25
CA ILE A 30 -7.70 -0.54 -11.15
C ILE A 30 -6.62 -0.75 -10.09
N ASP A 31 -5.37 -0.51 -10.48
CA ASP A 31 -4.22 -0.76 -9.62
C ASP A 31 -3.27 0.43 -9.65
N LEU A 32 -2.41 0.52 -8.64
CA LEU A 32 -1.35 1.50 -8.53
C LEU A 32 0.00 0.79 -8.51
N MET A 33 0.91 1.29 -9.34
CA MET A 33 2.30 0.88 -9.38
C MET A 33 3.17 2.12 -9.20
N ALA A 34 4.08 2.06 -8.25
CA ALA A 34 5.11 3.05 -8.07
C ALA A 34 6.35 2.62 -8.86
N ARG A 35 6.83 3.52 -9.72
CA ARG A 35 8.14 3.42 -10.37
C ARG A 35 9.11 4.31 -9.59
N MET A 36 10.23 3.73 -9.16
CA MET A 36 11.24 4.44 -8.39
C MET A 36 12.62 4.16 -8.99
N GLU A 37 13.49 5.16 -8.87
CA GLU A 37 14.87 5.11 -9.35
C GLU A 37 15.82 5.46 -8.19
N GLY A 38 17.06 4.96 -8.26
CA GLY A 38 18.11 5.27 -7.29
C GLY A 38 18.26 4.21 -6.19
N PRO A 39 18.79 4.58 -5.00
CA PRO A 39 19.24 3.61 -3.98
C PRO A 39 18.16 2.63 -3.49
N ILE A 40 16.89 3.00 -3.60
CA ILE A 40 15.75 2.14 -3.25
C ILE A 40 15.70 0.86 -4.10
N ALA A 41 16.18 0.90 -5.35
CA ALA A 41 16.24 -0.28 -6.20
C ALA A 41 17.20 -1.34 -5.66
N THR A 42 18.31 -0.91 -5.04
CA THR A 42 19.23 -1.84 -4.35
C THR A 42 18.57 -2.47 -3.13
N ALA A 43 17.84 -1.69 -2.31
CA ALA A 43 17.14 -2.21 -1.15
C ALA A 43 16.09 -3.26 -1.54
N MET A 44 15.31 -2.98 -2.60
CA MET A 44 14.38 -3.96 -3.16
C MET A 44 15.10 -5.19 -3.73
N GLY A 45 16.27 -5.02 -4.33
CA GLY A 45 17.11 -6.11 -4.81
C GLY A 45 17.58 -7.05 -3.70
N ILE A 46 17.90 -6.51 -2.52
CA ILE A 46 18.27 -7.31 -1.35
C ILE A 46 17.08 -8.18 -0.92
N ILE A 47 15.87 -7.62 -0.84
CA ILE A 47 14.66 -8.36 -0.48
C ILE A 47 14.41 -9.49 -1.49
N TYR A 48 14.46 -9.18 -2.78
CA TYR A 48 14.34 -10.18 -3.85
C TYR A 48 15.37 -11.31 -3.72
N SER A 49 16.63 -10.97 -3.43
CA SER A 49 17.71 -11.94 -3.24
C SER A 49 17.47 -12.85 -2.03
N CYS A 50 16.92 -12.31 -0.93
CA CYS A 50 16.52 -13.10 0.23
C CYS A 50 15.40 -14.09 -0.13
N ASP A 51 14.34 -13.62 -0.79
CA ASP A 51 13.24 -14.48 -1.22
C ASP A 51 13.73 -15.58 -2.18
N TRP A 52 14.61 -15.24 -3.12
CA TRP A 52 15.19 -16.19 -4.06
C TRP A 52 16.05 -17.25 -3.36
N GLU A 53 16.83 -16.86 -2.36
CA GLU A 53 17.65 -17.79 -1.56
C GLU A 53 16.77 -18.74 -0.73
N ILE A 54 15.69 -18.24 -0.12
CA ILE A 54 14.73 -19.05 0.63
C ILE A 54 14.10 -20.12 -0.27
N GLU A 55 13.65 -19.73 -1.47
CA GLU A 55 12.94 -20.64 -2.38
C GLU A 55 13.86 -21.62 -3.10
N THR A 56 15.08 -21.21 -3.45
CA THR A 56 15.97 -22.00 -4.33
C THR A 56 17.21 -22.57 -3.63
N GLY A 57 17.52 -22.10 -2.42
CA GLY A 57 18.78 -22.38 -1.73
C GLY A 57 20.02 -21.75 -2.36
N LYS A 58 19.86 -20.92 -3.41
CA LYS A 58 20.97 -20.26 -4.12
C LYS A 58 21.06 -18.80 -3.72
N ARG A 59 22.19 -18.44 -3.11
CA ARG A 59 22.48 -17.06 -2.76
C ARG A 59 22.97 -16.27 -3.97
N ILE A 60 22.18 -15.29 -4.40
CA ILE A 60 22.54 -14.32 -5.45
C ILE A 60 22.38 -12.93 -4.85
N LEU A 61 23.48 -12.25 -4.55
CA LEU A 61 23.43 -10.90 -3.99
C LEU A 61 23.31 -9.86 -5.11
N PRO A 62 22.55 -8.76 -4.91
CA PRO A 62 22.57 -7.65 -5.86
C PRO A 62 23.98 -7.03 -5.89
N PRO A 63 24.40 -6.47 -7.04
CA PRO A 63 25.68 -5.76 -7.10
C PRO A 63 25.66 -4.56 -6.13
N PRO A 64 26.84 -4.13 -5.65
CA PRO A 64 26.92 -2.92 -4.84
C PRO A 64 26.40 -1.72 -5.64
N PRO A 65 25.84 -0.69 -4.96
CA PRO A 65 25.40 0.53 -5.63
C PRO A 65 26.55 1.15 -6.43
N ASP A 66 26.37 1.30 -7.74
CA ASP A 66 27.34 2.01 -8.58
C ASP A 66 26.99 3.50 -8.58
N VAL A 67 27.79 4.29 -7.86
CA VAL A 67 27.64 5.75 -7.76
C VAL A 67 27.77 6.46 -9.11
N ASN A 68 28.40 5.86 -10.12
CA ASN A 68 28.51 6.44 -11.46
C ASN A 68 27.23 6.22 -12.29
N ILE A 69 26.45 5.18 -11.97
CA ILE A 69 25.16 4.85 -12.61
C ILE A 69 24.00 5.46 -11.79
N MET A 70 24.25 5.79 -10.51
CA MET A 70 23.30 6.42 -9.60
C MET A 70 23.67 7.88 -9.28
N PRO A 71 23.54 8.83 -10.22
CA PRO A 71 23.57 10.25 -9.87
C PRO A 71 22.29 10.56 -9.07
N PHE A 72 22.33 10.35 -7.76
CA PHE A 72 21.26 10.73 -6.87
C PHE A 72 21.50 12.16 -6.41
N GLU A 73 20.79 13.11 -7.00
CA GLU A 73 20.73 14.47 -6.47
C GLU A 73 19.81 14.49 -5.25
N GLN A 74 20.41 14.46 -4.06
CA GLN A 74 19.68 14.51 -2.79
C GLN A 74 18.80 15.78 -2.65
N ALA A 75 19.10 16.84 -3.40
CA ALA A 75 18.34 18.09 -3.42
C ALA A 75 16.95 17.99 -4.06
N SER A 76 16.67 16.94 -4.86
CA SER A 76 15.38 16.71 -5.52
C SER A 76 14.75 15.35 -5.19
N GLY A 77 15.41 14.54 -4.36
CA GLY A 77 14.96 13.19 -4.01
C GLY A 77 13.94 13.14 -2.88
N HIS A 78 13.04 12.16 -2.91
CA HIS A 78 12.16 11.83 -1.80
C HIS A 78 12.80 10.79 -0.88
N THR A 79 12.51 10.87 0.43
CA THR A 79 12.86 9.78 1.35
C THR A 79 11.89 8.62 1.16
N ILE A 80 12.42 7.45 0.82
CA ILE A 80 11.64 6.24 0.60
C ILE A 80 12.15 5.15 1.54
N HIS A 81 11.23 4.46 2.19
CA HIS A 81 11.54 3.32 3.05
C HIS A 81 10.82 2.08 2.53
N THR A 82 11.55 0.98 2.37
CA THR A 82 10.95 -0.31 1.99
C THR A 82 10.70 -1.13 3.24
N ILE A 83 9.46 -1.61 3.40
CA ILE A 83 9.07 -2.52 4.48
C ILE A 83 8.72 -3.85 3.83
N ALA A 84 9.53 -4.87 4.10
CA ALA A 84 9.27 -6.22 3.65
C ALA A 84 8.32 -6.94 4.60
N SER A 85 7.54 -7.86 4.05
CA SER A 85 6.75 -8.83 4.79
C SER A 85 7.04 -10.21 4.25
N GLY A 86 7.20 -11.20 5.12
CA GLY A 86 7.46 -12.57 4.69
C GLY A 86 8.07 -13.42 5.80
N PRO A 87 8.23 -14.73 5.56
CA PRO A 87 8.91 -15.63 6.48
C PRO A 87 10.35 -15.16 6.67
N GLY A 88 10.69 -14.72 7.89
CA GLY A 88 12.01 -14.18 8.22
C GLY A 88 12.02 -12.71 8.62
N PHE A 89 10.91 -11.99 8.45
CA PHE A 89 10.73 -10.65 9.03
C PHE A 89 9.91 -10.72 10.32
N PRO A 90 10.12 -9.80 11.27
CA PRO A 90 9.25 -9.67 12.43
C PRO A 90 7.78 -9.54 12.01
N GLU A 91 6.90 -10.17 12.78
CA GLU A 91 5.45 -10.00 12.60
C GLU A 91 5.07 -8.52 12.81
N ASP A 92 3.99 -8.10 12.16
CA ASP A 92 3.36 -6.78 12.31
C ASP A 92 4.13 -5.53 11.86
N LEU A 93 5.29 -5.62 11.20
CA LEU A 93 6.03 -4.43 10.74
C LEU A 93 5.19 -3.50 9.86
N ILE A 94 4.45 -4.05 8.90
CA ILE A 94 3.55 -3.27 8.06
C ILE A 94 2.44 -2.64 8.92
N HIS A 95 1.88 -3.41 9.85
CA HIS A 95 0.82 -2.92 10.73
C HIS A 95 1.29 -1.74 11.60
N GLN A 96 2.47 -1.85 12.21
CA GLN A 96 3.11 -0.78 12.98
C GLN A 96 3.39 0.46 12.13
N ALA A 97 3.85 0.29 10.89
CA ALA A 97 4.06 1.41 9.98
C ALA A 97 2.76 2.13 9.62
N LEU A 98 1.67 1.38 9.39
CA LEU A 98 0.34 1.95 9.14
C LEU A 98 -0.18 2.71 10.36
N LEU A 99 -0.04 2.15 11.57
CA LEU A 99 -0.39 2.84 12.82
C LEU A 99 0.40 4.13 12.99
N THR A 100 1.72 4.06 12.77
CA THR A 100 2.61 5.22 12.88
C THR A 100 2.19 6.32 11.90
N ALA A 101 1.85 5.96 10.66
CA ALA A 101 1.36 6.92 9.66
C ALA A 101 0.03 7.56 10.09
N ALA A 102 -0.94 6.77 10.57
CA ALA A 102 -2.23 7.28 11.02
C ALA A 102 -2.11 8.20 12.26
N TYR A 103 -1.26 7.85 13.22
CA TYR A 103 -1.02 8.69 14.39
C TYR A 103 -0.23 9.97 14.06
N SER A 104 0.63 9.94 13.05
CA SER A 104 1.47 11.08 12.66
C SER A 104 0.78 12.06 11.70
N ALA A 105 -0.32 11.66 11.06
CA ALA A 105 -1.05 12.50 10.11
C ALA A 105 -1.55 13.80 10.76
N ARG A 106 -1.35 14.92 10.05
CA ARG A 106 -1.65 16.29 10.50
C ARG A 106 -2.75 16.97 9.69
N GLU A 107 -2.73 16.83 8.36
CA GLU A 107 -3.67 17.53 7.48
C GLU A 107 -4.68 16.58 6.84
N TYR A 108 -4.21 15.51 6.21
CA TYR A 108 -5.05 14.54 5.55
C TYR A 108 -4.54 13.11 5.75
N LEU A 109 -5.47 12.15 5.67
CA LEU A 109 -5.21 10.72 5.72
C LEU A 109 -6.04 10.01 4.65
N ILE A 110 -5.40 9.66 3.53
CA ILE A 110 -6.08 8.99 2.42
C ILE A 110 -5.71 7.50 2.44
N MET A 111 -6.74 6.66 2.57
CA MET A 111 -6.63 5.22 2.48
C MET A 111 -7.33 4.72 1.24
N THR A 112 -6.70 3.79 0.54
CA THR A 112 -7.34 2.98 -0.47
C THR A 112 -7.07 1.52 -0.17
N THR A 113 -8.14 0.72 -0.13
CA THR A 113 -8.02 -0.73 0.05
C THR A 113 -9.19 -1.43 -0.65
N PRO A 114 -8.94 -2.58 -1.31
CA PRO A 114 -10.02 -3.41 -1.82
C PRO A 114 -10.89 -4.00 -0.70
N TYR A 115 -10.32 -4.16 0.49
CA TYR A 115 -10.90 -4.88 1.61
C TYR A 115 -10.64 -4.12 2.90
N PHE A 116 -11.63 -3.36 3.35
CA PHE A 116 -11.54 -2.63 4.60
C PHE A 116 -12.02 -3.49 5.76
N VAL A 117 -11.08 -4.18 6.39
CA VAL A 117 -11.26 -4.97 7.61
C VAL A 117 -10.06 -4.65 8.51
N PRO A 118 -10.05 -3.47 9.15
CA PRO A 118 -8.93 -3.05 10.00
C PRO A 118 -8.90 -3.88 11.28
N SER A 119 -7.73 -3.95 11.94
CA SER A 119 -7.68 -4.32 13.35
C SER A 119 -8.23 -3.19 14.23
N ASP A 120 -8.60 -3.53 15.46
CA ASP A 120 -9.13 -2.55 16.43
C ASP A 120 -8.15 -1.38 16.63
N ASP A 121 -6.85 -1.65 16.72
CA ASP A 121 -5.83 -0.60 16.89
C ASP A 121 -5.75 0.34 15.69
N LEU A 122 -5.86 -0.19 14.45
CA LEU A 122 -5.85 0.65 13.26
C LEU A 122 -7.13 1.48 13.15
N LEU A 123 -8.27 0.87 13.47
CA LEU A 123 -9.55 1.57 13.51
C LEU A 123 -9.52 2.73 14.51
N HIS A 124 -9.03 2.48 15.73
CA HIS A 124 -8.83 3.50 16.74
C HIS A 124 -7.87 4.60 16.27
N ALA A 125 -6.77 4.27 15.61
CA ALA A 125 -5.82 5.26 15.09
C ALA A 125 -6.48 6.17 14.03
N ILE A 126 -7.27 5.60 13.11
CA ILE A 126 -8.03 6.34 12.09
C ILE A 126 -9.06 7.26 12.74
N CYS A 127 -9.86 6.75 13.68
CA CYS A 127 -10.85 7.53 14.41
C CYS A 127 -10.19 8.68 15.18
N THR A 128 -9.05 8.42 15.83
CA THR A 128 -8.28 9.45 16.54
C THR A 128 -7.77 10.52 15.58
N ALA A 129 -7.30 10.15 14.38
CA ALA A 129 -6.88 11.12 13.37
C ALA A 129 -8.03 12.05 12.97
N ALA A 130 -9.22 11.51 12.69
CA ALA A 130 -10.39 12.30 12.37
C ALA A 130 -10.79 13.25 13.52
N GLN A 131 -10.75 12.77 14.78
CA GLN A 131 -11.02 13.58 15.96
C GLN A 131 -10.01 14.71 16.17
N ARG A 132 -8.75 14.55 15.73
CA ARG A 132 -7.74 15.62 15.73
C ARG A 132 -7.98 16.69 14.65
N GLY A 133 -8.98 16.49 13.78
CA GLY A 133 -9.30 17.41 12.68
C GLY A 133 -8.58 17.10 11.36
N VAL A 134 -7.91 15.95 11.25
CA VAL A 134 -7.32 15.46 9.99
C VAL A 134 -8.45 15.11 9.01
N ASP A 135 -8.34 15.50 7.73
CA ASP A 135 -9.29 15.10 6.68
C ASP A 135 -9.04 13.64 6.28
N VAL A 136 -9.88 12.73 6.80
CA VAL A 136 -9.72 11.29 6.60
C VAL A 136 -10.61 10.84 5.45
N SER A 137 -10.00 10.30 4.39
CA SER A 137 -10.71 9.76 3.24
C SER A 137 -10.42 8.27 3.06
N ILE A 138 -11.45 7.43 3.11
CA ILE A 138 -11.35 5.99 2.88
C ILE A 138 -12.01 5.67 1.54
N ILE A 139 -11.19 5.23 0.59
CA ILE A 139 -11.56 4.90 -0.78
C ILE A 139 -11.74 3.39 -0.89
N LEU A 140 -12.97 2.98 -1.20
CA LEU A 140 -13.37 1.58 -1.28
C LEU A 140 -14.02 1.27 -2.64
N PRO A 141 -13.82 0.05 -3.17
CA PRO A 141 -14.58 -0.38 -4.34
C PRO A 141 -16.07 -0.45 -4.03
N ARG A 142 -16.91 -0.04 -5.00
CA ARG A 142 -18.38 -0.14 -4.84
C ARG A 142 -18.87 -1.59 -4.77
N LYS A 143 -18.16 -2.50 -5.44
CA LYS A 143 -18.46 -3.93 -5.48
C LYS A 143 -17.21 -4.71 -5.09
N ASN A 144 -17.36 -5.62 -4.13
CA ASN A 144 -16.31 -6.57 -3.76
C ASN A 144 -16.48 -7.86 -4.55
N ASP A 145 -15.36 -8.52 -4.86
CA ASP A 145 -15.34 -9.88 -5.42
C ASP A 145 -15.58 -10.96 -4.33
N SER A 146 -15.54 -10.57 -3.05
CA SER A 146 -15.88 -11.40 -1.90
C SER A 146 -17.07 -10.85 -1.12
N MET A 147 -18.16 -11.63 -1.08
CA MET A 147 -19.38 -11.32 -0.32
C MET A 147 -19.12 -11.22 1.19
N LEU A 148 -18.34 -12.15 1.73
CA LEU A 148 -18.01 -12.20 3.15
C LEU A 148 -17.24 -10.96 3.58
N VAL A 149 -16.24 -10.56 2.80
CA VAL A 149 -15.47 -9.34 3.07
C VAL A 149 -16.35 -8.10 2.94
N GLY A 150 -17.28 -8.09 1.98
CA GLY A 150 -18.30 -7.06 1.89
C GLY A 150 -19.15 -6.91 3.16
N TRP A 151 -19.55 -8.02 3.79
CA TRP A 151 -20.28 -7.98 5.07
C TRP A 151 -19.40 -7.54 6.23
N ALA A 152 -18.20 -8.11 6.36
CA ALA A 152 -17.25 -7.74 7.41
C ALA A 152 -16.92 -6.24 7.36
N SER A 153 -16.63 -5.72 6.17
CA SER A 153 -16.29 -4.31 5.99
C SER A 153 -17.42 -3.36 6.42
N ARG A 154 -18.67 -3.70 6.13
CA ARG A 154 -19.84 -2.91 6.52
C ARG A 154 -20.05 -2.85 8.03
N ALA A 155 -19.57 -3.82 8.80
CA ALA A 155 -19.72 -3.82 10.26
C ALA A 155 -18.99 -2.62 10.89
N PHE A 156 -17.84 -2.22 10.33
CA PHE A 156 -17.03 -1.12 10.85
C PHE A 156 -17.50 0.27 10.42
N PHE A 157 -18.39 0.35 9.41
CA PHE A 157 -18.88 1.65 8.93
C PHE A 157 -19.70 2.38 10.00
N THR A 158 -20.42 1.65 10.85
CA THR A 158 -21.20 2.25 11.94
C THR A 158 -20.30 3.02 12.90
N GLU A 159 -19.17 2.43 13.29
CA GLU A 159 -18.20 3.05 14.20
C GLU A 159 -17.50 4.26 13.57
N LEU A 160 -17.11 4.12 12.30
CA LEU A 160 -16.50 5.21 11.54
C LEU A 160 -17.45 6.39 11.29
N LEU A 161 -18.74 6.12 11.03
CA LEU A 161 -19.76 7.16 10.85
C LEU A 161 -20.15 7.85 12.16
N ALA A 162 -19.99 7.17 13.31
CA ALA A 162 -20.23 7.77 14.61
C ALA A 162 -19.21 8.89 14.93
N VAL A 163 -18.01 8.83 14.34
CA VAL A 163 -17.03 9.91 14.36
C VAL A 163 -17.47 10.99 13.35
N SER A 164 -18.46 11.78 13.78
CA SER A 164 -19.20 12.77 12.97
C SER A 164 -18.39 13.96 12.41
N LEU A 165 -17.07 13.95 12.52
CA LEU A 165 -16.19 15.04 12.09
C LEU A 165 -15.08 14.50 11.18
N GLY A 166 -15.12 14.86 9.89
CA GLY A 166 -13.97 14.77 8.98
C GLY A 166 -13.77 13.46 8.22
N LEU A 167 -14.60 12.43 8.42
CA LEU A 167 -14.43 11.15 7.74
C LEU A 167 -15.29 11.05 6.47
N LYS A 168 -14.64 10.85 5.32
CA LYS A 168 -15.27 10.73 4.00
C LYS A 168 -15.10 9.32 3.46
N PHE A 169 -16.21 8.71 3.05
CA PHE A 169 -16.18 7.47 2.27
C PHE A 169 -16.35 7.78 0.80
N ILE A 170 -15.34 7.47 0.00
CA ILE A 170 -15.38 7.66 -1.45
C ILE A 170 -15.51 6.29 -2.10
N SER A 171 -16.67 6.05 -2.72
CA SER A 171 -16.89 4.83 -3.49
C SER A 171 -16.49 5.04 -4.93
N LEU A 172 -15.58 4.19 -5.44
CA LEU A 172 -15.20 4.20 -6.84
C LEU A 172 -16.36 3.64 -7.69
N LYS A 173 -16.94 4.50 -8.54
CA LYS A 173 -18.12 4.17 -9.38
C LYS A 173 -17.83 3.12 -10.44
N ALA A 174 -16.59 3.03 -10.92
CA ALA A 174 -16.15 2.10 -11.95
C ALA A 174 -14.82 1.45 -11.55
N GLY A 175 -14.76 0.12 -11.67
CA GLY A 175 -13.57 -0.67 -11.41
C GLY A 175 -13.39 -1.15 -9.98
N TYR A 176 -12.62 -2.22 -9.84
CA TYR A 176 -12.23 -2.85 -8.59
C TYR A 176 -10.81 -2.38 -8.25
N CYS A 177 -10.67 -1.59 -7.19
CA CYS A 177 -9.43 -0.91 -6.83
C CYS A 177 -8.62 -1.75 -5.85
N ILE A 178 -7.45 -2.25 -6.26
CA ILE A 178 -6.57 -3.10 -5.45
C ILE A 178 -5.32 -2.39 -4.89
N PRO A 179 -5.19 -1.05 -4.75
CA PRO A 179 -3.97 -0.53 -4.15
C PRO A 179 -3.80 -1.09 -2.74
N ARG A 180 -2.65 -1.71 -2.48
CA ARG A 180 -2.18 -1.84 -1.10
C ARG A 180 -1.73 -0.46 -0.64
N ALA A 181 -2.67 0.30 -0.09
CA ALA A 181 -2.48 1.50 0.72
C ALA A 181 -1.38 2.46 0.20
N CYS A 182 -1.77 3.40 -0.68
CA CYS A 182 -0.92 4.52 -1.06
C CYS A 182 -1.23 5.71 -0.14
N TRP A 183 -0.22 6.20 0.56
CA TRP A 183 -0.34 7.32 1.50
C TRP A 183 0.58 8.44 1.01
N SER A 184 0.01 9.62 0.80
CA SER A 184 0.79 10.86 0.65
C SER A 184 0.76 11.58 2.00
N MET A 185 1.92 12.08 2.45
CA MET A 185 2.03 13.03 3.54
C MET A 185 2.81 14.22 2.99
N GLU A 186 2.10 15.32 2.73
CA GLU A 186 2.72 16.63 2.50
C GLU A 186 2.83 17.32 3.87
N ASN A 187 4.00 17.92 4.11
CA ASN A 187 4.31 18.73 5.30
C ASN A 187 3.94 20.18 5.06
#